data_AF-D5VU09-F1
#
_entry.id   AF-D5VU09-F1
#
_cell.length_a   1.000
_cell.length_b   1.000
_cell.length_c   1.000
_cell.angle_alpha   90.00
_cell.angle_beta   90.00
_cell.angle_gamma   90.00
#
_symmetry.space_group_name_H-M   'P 1'
#
loop_
_entity.id
_entity.type
_entity.pdbx_description
1 polymer ?
#
loop_
_entity_poly.entity_id
_entity_poly.type
_entity_poly.pdbx_seq_one_letter_code
_entity_poly.pdbx_strand_id
1 'polypeptide(L)'
;MERILNMDDWDAYKISHTVDVDGEVEKTKSLIIEFGKKRRVLSTREGFKKVKYVGNHSIPVPFWDKIHNYKDYEDHVLRKIGIKKEDIALLSTGANMDNLAIAKEEFDEFYVVAFTTAGAKYNAIRLGDEEAEYIEKDFKTYKIENGKLIPKEEIGTVNIILITNARLTDGAMARAIITITEAKTNAFQELNIRSTKHSELQATGTGTDNVIVVGGFGKGVNYTGGHTKIGEMMAKVVKSSVIEALIKQDNLKIN
;
A
#
# COMPACT_ATOMS: atom_id res chain seq x y z
N MET A 1 -9.54 -18.65 5.02
CA MET A 1 -9.34 -17.83 3.81
C MET A 1 -10.72 -17.33 3.38
N GLU A 2 -10.87 -16.02 3.27
CA GLU A 2 -12.12 -15.35 2.87
C GLU A 2 -11.89 -14.74 1.49
N ARG A 3 -12.68 -15.12 0.47
CA ARG A 3 -12.62 -14.47 -0.84
C ARG A 3 -13.43 -13.18 -0.80
N ILE A 4 -12.80 -12.06 -1.18
CA ILE A 4 -13.39 -10.72 -1.05
C ILE A 4 -13.76 -10.10 -2.40
N LEU A 5 -13.10 -10.51 -3.48
CA LEU A 5 -13.42 -10.08 -4.84
C LEU A 5 -12.94 -11.14 -5.85
N ASN A 6 -13.67 -11.30 -6.95
CA ASN A 6 -13.30 -12.13 -8.09
C ASN A 6 -13.56 -11.32 -9.36
N MET A 7 -12.59 -11.24 -10.27
CA MET A 7 -12.70 -10.43 -11.48
C MET A 7 -11.69 -10.90 -12.53
N ASP A 8 -12.08 -10.92 -13.81
CA ASP A 8 -11.29 -11.45 -14.92
C ASP A 8 -10.68 -12.84 -14.64
N ASP A 9 -9.35 -12.90 -14.52
CA ASP A 9 -8.55 -14.09 -14.25
C ASP A 9 -7.94 -14.04 -12.84
N TRP A 10 -8.46 -13.22 -11.93
CA TRP A 10 -7.88 -13.04 -10.61
C TRP A 10 -8.89 -13.04 -9.47
N ASP A 11 -8.42 -13.48 -8.30
CA ASP A 11 -9.18 -13.58 -7.07
C ASP A 11 -8.43 -12.86 -5.95
N ALA A 12 -9.15 -12.07 -5.16
CA ALA A 12 -8.63 -11.43 -3.95
C ALA A 12 -9.13 -12.16 -2.70
N TYR A 13 -8.23 -12.37 -1.75
CA TYR A 13 -8.48 -13.09 -0.50
C TYR A 13 -7.95 -12.31 0.70
N LYS A 14 -8.72 -12.32 1.80
CA LYS A 14 -8.21 -12.09 3.15
C LYS A 14 -7.85 -13.43 3.78
N ILE A 15 -6.57 -13.62 4.08
CA ILE A 15 -6.05 -14.84 4.72
C ILE A 15 -5.73 -14.53 6.18
N SER A 16 -6.51 -15.08 7.11
CA SER A 16 -6.17 -15.08 8.53
C SER A 16 -5.12 -16.15 8.81
N HIS A 17 -4.04 -15.79 9.49
CA HIS A 17 -2.97 -16.69 9.91
C HIS A 17 -2.27 -16.16 11.17
N THR A 18 -1.16 -16.78 11.56
CA THR A 18 -0.30 -16.30 12.65
C THR A 18 1.09 -15.94 12.14
N VAL A 19 1.78 -15.11 12.91
CA VAL A 19 3.20 -14.75 12.77
C VAL A 19 3.87 -14.90 14.13
N ASP A 20 5.17 -15.19 14.12
CA ASP A 20 5.99 -15.33 15.32
C ASP A 20 7.20 -14.39 15.25
N VAL A 21 7.41 -13.62 16.32
CA VAL A 21 8.58 -12.76 16.52
C VAL A 21 9.05 -12.95 17.96
N ASP A 22 10.33 -13.28 18.15
CA ASP A 22 10.97 -13.49 19.45
C ASP A 22 10.23 -14.47 20.40
N GLY A 23 9.55 -15.48 19.83
CA GLY A 23 8.83 -16.51 20.60
C GLY A 23 7.42 -16.11 21.03
N GLU A 24 6.96 -14.91 20.65
CA GLU A 24 5.57 -14.49 20.77
C GLU A 24 4.82 -14.80 19.48
N VAL A 25 3.57 -15.26 19.59
CA VAL A 25 2.73 -15.61 18.43
C VAL A 25 1.50 -14.72 18.39
N GLU A 26 1.34 -14.00 17.28
CA GLU A 26 0.21 -13.09 17.07
C GLU A 26 -0.66 -13.50 15.88
N LYS A 27 -1.97 -13.23 16.01
CA LYS A 27 -2.92 -13.38 14.90
C LYS A 27 -2.80 -12.20 13.96
N THR A 28 -2.91 -12.47 12.67
CA THR A 28 -2.81 -11.45 11.63
C THR A 28 -3.64 -11.85 10.40
N LYS A 29 -3.78 -10.90 9.47
CA LYS A 29 -4.43 -11.07 8.18
C LYS A 29 -3.53 -10.53 7.06
N SER A 30 -3.53 -11.25 5.94
CA SER A 30 -2.89 -10.82 4.69
C SER A 30 -3.94 -10.69 3.60
N LEU A 31 -3.92 -9.57 2.87
CA LEU A 31 -4.56 -9.47 1.56
C LEU A 31 -3.65 -10.16 0.54
N ILE A 32 -4.19 -11.12 -0.19
CA ILE A 32 -3.51 -11.78 -1.31
C ILE A 32 -4.41 -11.73 -2.53
N ILE A 33 -3.89 -11.22 -3.63
CA ILE A 33 -4.55 -11.25 -4.94
C ILE A 33 -3.77 -12.23 -5.82
N GLU A 34 -4.43 -13.31 -6.23
CA GLU A 34 -3.89 -14.34 -7.11
C GLU A 34 -4.31 -14.09 -8.56
N PHE A 35 -3.35 -14.10 -9.48
CA PHE A 35 -3.60 -14.01 -10.91
C PHE A 35 -3.47 -15.39 -11.58
N GLY A 36 -4.41 -15.72 -12.45
CA GLY A 36 -4.36 -16.90 -13.32
C GLY A 36 -3.18 -16.85 -14.29
N LYS A 37 -2.74 -15.65 -14.68
CA LYS A 37 -1.53 -15.40 -15.46
C LYS A 37 -0.61 -14.41 -14.76
N LYS A 38 0.70 -14.69 -14.73
CA LYS A 38 1.69 -13.79 -14.12
C LYS A 38 1.61 -12.38 -14.71
N ARG A 39 1.42 -11.37 -13.86
CA ARG A 39 1.26 -9.96 -14.24
C ARG A 39 2.57 -9.20 -14.13
N ARG A 40 2.77 -8.22 -15.03
CA ARG A 40 3.82 -7.19 -14.87
C ARG A 40 3.35 -6.20 -13.80
N VAL A 41 4.20 -5.95 -12.81
CA VAL A 41 3.89 -5.05 -11.70
C VAL A 41 5.03 -4.07 -11.45
N LEU A 42 4.69 -2.89 -10.95
CA LEU A 42 5.62 -1.92 -10.39
C LEU A 42 5.26 -1.71 -8.92
N SER A 43 6.18 -2.08 -8.02
CA SER A 43 6.09 -1.85 -6.58
C SER A 43 7.04 -0.72 -6.19
N THR A 44 6.58 0.23 -5.37
CA THR A 44 7.47 1.25 -4.77
C THR A 44 8.51 0.63 -3.82
N ARG A 45 8.25 -0.59 -3.34
CA ARG A 45 9.12 -1.30 -2.42
C ARG A 45 10.14 -2.20 -3.12
N GLU A 46 9.70 -2.88 -4.19
CA GLU A 46 10.48 -3.95 -4.83
C GLU A 46 10.83 -3.65 -6.30
N GLY A 47 10.41 -2.48 -6.81
CA GLY A 47 10.57 -2.12 -8.21
C GLY A 47 9.71 -2.99 -9.13
N PHE A 48 10.22 -3.22 -10.34
CA PHE A 48 9.52 -3.96 -11.38
C PHE A 48 9.65 -5.47 -11.21
N LYS A 49 8.52 -6.19 -11.22
CA LYS A 49 8.49 -7.67 -11.15
C LYS A 49 7.49 -8.27 -12.14
N LYS A 50 7.56 -9.59 -12.31
CA LYS A 50 6.53 -10.39 -12.99
C LYS A 50 6.07 -11.51 -12.06
N VAL A 51 4.89 -11.37 -11.48
CA VAL A 51 4.46 -12.13 -10.28
C VAL A 51 3.11 -12.79 -10.51
N LYS A 52 2.85 -13.88 -9.79
CA LYS A 52 1.54 -14.56 -9.75
C LYS A 52 0.65 -13.98 -8.65
N TYR A 53 1.24 -13.35 -7.64
CA TYR A 53 0.53 -12.76 -6.52
C TYR A 53 0.96 -11.31 -6.30
N VAL A 54 0.04 -10.50 -5.79
CA VAL A 54 0.39 -9.27 -5.07
C VAL A 54 -0.32 -9.30 -3.73
N GLY A 55 0.24 -8.63 -2.73
CA GLY A 55 -0.36 -8.66 -1.41
C GLY A 55 0.01 -7.48 -0.53
N ASN A 56 -0.70 -7.41 0.58
CA ASN A 56 -0.45 -6.48 1.66
C ASN A 56 -0.64 -7.22 2.99
N HIS A 57 0.37 -7.19 3.84
CA HIS A 57 0.39 -7.90 5.11
C HIS A 57 0.21 -6.94 6.29
N SER A 58 -0.77 -7.17 7.17
CA SER A 58 -0.91 -6.41 8.41
C SER A 58 0.06 -6.91 9.47
N ILE A 59 0.98 -6.05 9.92
CA ILE A 59 1.84 -6.37 11.05
C ILE A 59 1.04 -6.16 12.34
N PRO A 60 0.94 -7.18 13.23
CA PRO A 60 0.30 -7.03 14.53
C PRO A 60 0.93 -5.91 15.37
N VAL A 61 0.10 -5.17 16.11
CA VAL A 61 0.53 -4.07 16.98
C VAL A 61 1.68 -4.45 17.91
N PRO A 62 1.68 -5.63 18.59
CA PRO A 62 2.78 -6.02 19.47
C PRO A 62 4.14 -6.17 18.78
N PHE A 63 4.16 -6.29 17.45
CA PHE A 63 5.37 -6.54 16.66
C PHE A 63 5.89 -5.32 15.90
N TRP A 64 5.20 -4.17 15.97
CA TRP A 64 5.61 -2.95 15.25
C TRP A 64 7.06 -2.53 15.56
N ASP A 65 7.47 -2.64 16.83
CA ASP A 65 8.81 -2.23 17.27
C ASP A 65 9.78 -3.41 17.46
N LYS A 66 9.33 -4.64 17.19
CA LYS A 66 10.13 -5.88 17.36
C LYS A 66 10.72 -6.39 16.05
N ILE A 67 10.24 -5.91 14.91
CA ILE A 67 10.72 -6.37 13.59
C ILE A 67 11.96 -5.58 13.19
N HIS A 68 13.12 -6.05 13.64
CA HIS A 68 14.41 -5.44 13.30
C HIS A 68 14.98 -5.95 11.96
N ASN A 69 14.60 -7.16 11.54
CA ASN A 69 14.93 -7.71 10.22
C ASN A 69 13.65 -8.00 9.44
N TYR A 70 13.22 -7.02 8.65
CA TYR A 70 12.03 -7.16 7.83
C TYR A 70 12.11 -8.34 6.84
N LYS A 71 13.31 -8.65 6.31
CA LYS A 71 13.48 -9.72 5.31
C LYS A 71 13.16 -11.10 5.91
N ASP A 72 13.63 -11.36 7.12
CA ASP A 72 13.36 -12.63 7.81
C ASP A 72 11.89 -12.74 8.20
N TYR A 73 11.29 -11.64 8.64
CA TYR A 73 9.86 -11.55 8.94
C TYR A 73 9.00 -11.81 7.70
N GLU A 74 9.34 -11.18 6.57
CA GLU A 74 8.68 -11.42 5.29
C GLU A 74 8.77 -12.90 4.88
N ASP A 75 9.96 -13.50 4.95
CA ASP A 75 10.14 -14.90 4.58
C ASP A 75 9.33 -15.83 5.53
N HIS A 76 9.16 -15.46 6.80
CA HIS A 76 8.25 -16.15 7.71
C HIS A 76 6.78 -16.03 7.28
N VAL A 77 6.30 -14.82 6.97
CA VAL A 77 4.93 -14.57 6.49
C VAL A 77 4.65 -15.40 5.23
N LEU A 78 5.58 -15.37 4.27
CA LEU A 78 5.49 -16.09 3.00
C LEU A 78 5.37 -17.60 3.19
N ARG A 79 6.14 -18.18 4.13
CA ARG A 79 6.00 -19.60 4.51
C ARG A 79 4.62 -19.91 5.11
N LYS A 80 4.09 -19.03 5.97
CA LYS A 80 2.78 -19.22 6.61
C LYS A 80 1.62 -19.21 5.61
N ILE A 81 1.71 -18.37 4.58
CA ILE A 81 0.68 -18.28 3.52
C ILE A 81 0.97 -19.21 2.33
N GLY A 82 2.11 -19.90 2.31
CA GLY A 82 2.46 -20.88 1.28
C GLY A 82 2.84 -20.28 -0.08
N ILE A 83 3.38 -19.06 -0.12
CA ILE A 83 3.73 -18.35 -1.36
C ILE A 83 5.25 -18.15 -1.45
N LYS A 84 5.83 -18.41 -2.62
CA LYS A 84 7.26 -18.18 -2.87
C LYS A 84 7.55 -16.70 -3.09
N LYS A 85 8.66 -16.20 -2.54
CA LYS A 85 9.11 -14.79 -2.66
C LYS A 85 9.24 -14.30 -4.11
N GLU A 86 9.66 -15.17 -5.02
CA GLU A 86 9.80 -14.88 -6.45
C GLU A 86 8.46 -14.70 -7.18
N ASP A 87 7.37 -15.21 -6.62
CA ASP A 87 6.04 -15.21 -7.22
C ASP A 87 5.11 -14.11 -6.69
N ILE A 88 5.56 -13.28 -5.75
CA ILE A 88 4.73 -12.24 -5.11
C ILE A 88 5.43 -10.88 -5.05
N ALA A 89 4.67 -9.79 -5.15
CA ALA A 89 5.10 -8.50 -4.62
C ALA A 89 4.28 -8.17 -3.37
N LEU A 90 4.93 -7.91 -2.23
CA LEU A 90 4.30 -7.85 -0.92
C LEU A 90 4.58 -6.52 -0.21
N LEU A 91 3.50 -5.79 0.08
CA LEU A 91 3.53 -4.65 0.98
C LEU A 91 3.31 -5.09 2.43
N SER A 92 3.67 -4.22 3.37
CA SER A 92 3.36 -4.39 4.79
C SER A 92 2.74 -3.11 5.34
N THR A 93 1.77 -3.26 6.23
CA THR A 93 1.07 -2.13 6.83
C THR A 93 0.87 -2.35 8.32
N GLY A 94 0.86 -1.26 9.10
CA GLY A 94 0.34 -1.28 10.46
C GLY A 94 -1.20 -1.17 10.51
N ALA A 95 -1.86 -0.81 9.41
CA ALA A 95 -3.32 -0.72 9.39
C ALA A 95 -3.98 -2.09 9.53
N ASN A 96 -5.16 -2.13 10.15
CA ASN A 96 -5.90 -3.37 10.32
C ASN A 96 -6.51 -3.80 8.98
N MET A 97 -6.23 -5.03 8.54
CA MET A 97 -6.74 -5.57 7.28
C MET A 97 -8.28 -5.63 7.22
N ASP A 98 -8.97 -5.63 8.36
CA ASP A 98 -10.43 -5.56 8.38
C ASP A 98 -10.98 -4.19 7.94
N ASN A 99 -10.13 -3.16 7.97
CA ASN A 99 -10.45 -1.81 7.49
C ASN A 99 -10.05 -1.61 6.02
N LEU A 100 -9.69 -2.67 5.30
CA LEU A 100 -9.43 -2.63 3.87
C LEU A 100 -10.61 -1.99 3.13
N ALA A 101 -10.30 -0.99 2.31
CA ALA A 101 -11.25 -0.36 1.39
C ALA A 101 -10.98 -0.85 -0.04
N ILE A 102 -12.05 -1.02 -0.81
CA ILE A 102 -11.99 -1.46 -2.20
C ILE A 102 -12.86 -0.53 -3.04
N ALA A 103 -12.27 0.14 -4.02
CA ALA A 103 -13.00 0.99 -4.95
C ALA A 103 -12.75 0.53 -6.39
N LYS A 104 -13.76 0.71 -7.25
CA LYS A 104 -13.74 0.26 -8.65
C LYS A 104 -14.39 1.31 -9.54
N GLU A 105 -13.78 1.51 -10.71
CA GLU A 105 -14.32 2.33 -11.80
C GLU A 105 -14.22 1.54 -13.12
N GLU A 106 -15.19 1.74 -14.01
CA GLU A 106 -15.23 1.13 -15.34
C GLU A 106 -15.59 2.18 -16.39
N PHE A 107 -14.96 2.10 -17.55
CA PHE A 107 -15.32 2.90 -18.71
C PHE A 107 -14.84 2.20 -19.99
N ASP A 108 -15.75 2.05 -20.96
CA ASP A 108 -15.52 1.29 -22.18
C ASP A 108 -15.04 -0.15 -21.87
N GLU A 109 -14.00 -0.65 -22.53
CA GLU A 109 -13.39 -1.93 -22.16
C GLU A 109 -12.51 -1.89 -20.89
N PHE A 110 -12.27 -0.73 -20.27
CA PHE A 110 -11.30 -0.62 -19.17
C PHE A 110 -11.96 -0.68 -17.80
N TYR A 111 -11.23 -1.28 -16.84
CA TYR A 111 -11.50 -1.09 -15.42
C TYR A 111 -10.24 -0.70 -14.67
N VAL A 112 -10.46 -0.09 -13.50
CA VAL A 112 -9.45 0.10 -12.47
C VAL A 112 -10.04 -0.28 -11.12
N VAL A 113 -9.28 -1.02 -10.31
CA VAL A 113 -9.63 -1.41 -8.94
C VAL A 113 -8.50 -0.99 -8.01
N ALA A 114 -8.83 -0.35 -6.88
CA ALA A 114 -7.88 -0.03 -5.82
C ALA A 114 -8.23 -0.78 -4.54
N PHE A 115 -7.23 -1.42 -3.93
CA PHE A 115 -7.28 -2.02 -2.61
C PHE A 115 -6.39 -1.19 -1.68
N THR A 116 -6.98 -0.62 -0.63
CA THR A 116 -6.29 0.36 0.19
C THR A 116 -6.40 0.02 1.67
N THR A 117 -5.25 -0.01 2.35
CA THR A 117 -5.19 0.08 3.81
C THR A 117 -4.51 1.40 4.16
N ALA A 118 -5.12 2.20 5.03
CA ALA A 118 -4.61 3.53 5.35
C ALA A 118 -4.78 3.80 6.84
N GLY A 119 -3.75 4.33 7.49
CA GLY A 119 -3.82 4.89 8.84
C GLY A 119 -2.83 6.04 8.95
N ALA A 120 -3.29 7.17 9.48
CA ALA A 120 -2.55 8.43 9.53
C ALA A 120 -2.43 8.98 10.97
N LYS A 121 -3.18 8.42 11.92
CA LYS A 121 -3.24 8.89 13.32
C LYS A 121 -1.90 9.08 14.02
N TYR A 122 -0.88 8.28 13.69
CA TYR A 122 0.39 8.24 14.43
C TYR A 122 1.61 8.76 13.65
N ASN A 123 1.50 8.93 12.33
CA ASN A 123 2.66 9.28 11.49
C ASN A 123 2.33 10.12 10.24
N ALA A 124 1.17 10.78 10.20
CA ALA A 124 0.89 11.74 9.14
C ALA A 124 1.97 12.83 9.10
N ILE A 125 2.45 13.14 7.90
CA ILE A 125 3.55 14.09 7.66
C ILE A 125 3.24 15.01 6.48
N ARG A 126 3.70 16.26 6.58
CA ARG A 126 3.77 17.23 5.49
C ARG A 126 5.16 17.15 4.81
N LEU A 127 5.24 16.41 3.71
CA LEU A 127 6.50 16.27 2.98
C LEU A 127 6.96 17.62 2.39
N GLY A 128 8.25 17.93 2.57
CA GLY A 128 8.88 19.16 2.09
C GLY A 128 8.90 20.31 3.11
N ASP A 129 8.04 20.27 4.11
CA ASP A 129 7.97 21.28 5.18
C ASP A 129 8.57 20.79 6.51
N GLU A 130 8.67 19.47 6.71
CA GLU A 130 9.14 18.84 7.96
C GLU A 130 10.53 18.22 7.83
N GLU A 131 11.30 18.24 8.92
CA GLU A 131 12.62 17.59 9.00
C GLU A 131 12.51 16.08 9.19
N ALA A 132 13.42 15.35 8.54
CA ALA A 132 13.49 13.89 8.64
C ALA A 132 14.19 13.46 9.94
N GLU A 133 13.55 12.55 10.68
CA GLU A 133 14.15 11.90 11.87
C GLU A 133 14.82 10.57 11.53
N TYR A 134 14.92 10.22 10.25
CA TYR A 134 15.43 8.95 9.78
C TYR A 134 16.48 9.15 8.70
N ILE A 135 17.45 8.24 8.67
CA ILE A 135 18.43 8.12 7.60
C ILE A 135 18.44 6.69 7.07
N GLU A 136 18.49 6.55 5.75
CA GLU A 136 18.76 5.28 5.09
C GLU A 136 20.26 5.21 4.76
N LYS A 137 20.90 4.14 5.21
CA LYS A 137 22.30 3.86 4.93
C LYS A 137 22.50 2.36 4.77
N ASP A 138 23.19 1.97 3.70
CA ASP A 138 23.52 0.58 3.41
C ASP A 138 22.28 -0.34 3.39
N PHE A 139 21.18 0.14 2.79
CA PHE A 139 19.88 -0.54 2.69
C PHE A 139 19.20 -0.79 4.05
N LYS A 140 19.55 0.00 5.06
CA LYS A 140 18.96 -0.04 6.40
C LYS A 140 18.53 1.34 6.82
N THR A 141 17.34 1.45 7.38
CA THR A 141 16.84 2.70 7.93
C THR A 141 17.10 2.77 9.43
N TYR A 142 17.60 3.92 9.87
CA TYR A 142 17.92 4.22 11.26
C TYR A 142 17.17 5.47 11.69
N LYS A 143 16.69 5.50 12.93
CA LYS A 143 16.15 6.71 13.55
C LYS A 143 17.30 7.52 14.14
N ILE A 144 17.25 8.83 13.99
CA ILE A 144 18.20 9.80 14.52
C ILE A 144 17.64 10.28 15.85
N GLU A 145 18.27 9.89 16.96
CA GLU A 145 17.90 10.31 18.31
C GLU A 145 19.12 10.82 19.06
N ASN A 146 19.08 12.08 19.51
CA ASN A 146 20.20 12.73 20.23
C ASN A 146 21.55 12.60 19.49
N GLY A 147 21.53 12.71 18.16
CA GLY A 147 22.71 12.56 17.30
C GLY A 147 23.23 11.12 17.15
N LYS A 148 22.48 10.12 17.63
CA LYS A 148 22.81 8.70 17.51
C LYS A 148 21.83 7.99 16.58
N LEU A 149 22.31 6.94 15.94
CA LEU A 149 21.49 6.06 15.12
C LEU A 149 20.96 4.92 15.99
N ILE A 150 19.64 4.82 16.10
CA ILE A 150 18.96 3.72 16.80
C ILE A 150 18.10 2.91 15.82
N PRO A 151 17.77 1.64 16.15
CA PRO A 151 16.84 0.84 15.36
C PRO A 151 15.51 1.56 15.15
N LYS A 152 14.96 1.40 13.96
CA LYS A 152 13.76 2.07 13.49
C LYS A 152 12.49 1.52 14.15
N GLU A 153 11.58 2.43 14.47
CA GLU A 153 10.16 2.19 14.74
C GLU A 153 9.40 2.76 13.54
N GLU A 154 8.50 2.01 12.90
CA GLU A 154 7.60 2.62 11.91
C GLU A 154 6.19 2.09 12.07
N ILE A 155 5.28 3.03 12.31
CA ILE A 155 3.87 2.75 12.58
C ILE A 155 3.04 3.70 11.72
N GLY A 156 2.08 3.12 10.99
CA GLY A 156 1.13 3.82 10.12
C GLY A 156 1.57 3.80 8.66
N THR A 157 0.70 3.42 7.74
CA THR A 157 1.00 3.49 6.30
C THR A 157 -0.27 3.71 5.50
N VAL A 158 -0.13 4.29 4.31
CA VAL A 158 -1.11 4.17 3.23
C VAL A 158 -0.53 3.24 2.17
N ASN A 159 -1.10 2.04 2.07
CA ASN A 159 -0.72 1.06 1.05
C ASN A 159 -1.85 0.91 0.04
N ILE A 160 -1.52 1.05 -1.24
CA ILE A 160 -2.49 1.00 -2.35
C ILE A 160 -2.03 -0.06 -3.36
N ILE A 161 -2.86 -1.07 -3.61
CA ILE A 161 -2.68 -1.98 -4.73
C ILE A 161 -3.70 -1.59 -5.80
N LEU A 162 -3.22 -1.13 -6.95
CA LEU A 162 -4.05 -0.71 -8.07
C LEU A 162 -3.94 -1.71 -9.23
N ILE A 163 -5.07 -2.22 -9.70
CA ILE A 163 -5.17 -3.22 -10.77
C ILE A 163 -5.99 -2.64 -11.92
N THR A 164 -5.52 -2.84 -13.16
CA THR A 164 -6.27 -2.56 -14.37
C THR A 164 -6.15 -3.70 -15.37
N ASN A 165 -7.16 -3.89 -16.23
CA ASN A 165 -7.03 -4.76 -17.39
C ASN A 165 -6.26 -4.14 -18.56
N ALA A 166 -5.92 -2.85 -18.53
CA ALA A 166 -5.09 -2.22 -19.55
C ALA A 166 -3.66 -2.78 -19.57
N ARG A 167 -3.11 -3.07 -20.75
CA ARG A 167 -1.69 -3.43 -20.90
C ARG A 167 -0.84 -2.16 -20.82
N LEU A 168 -0.28 -1.89 -19.64
CA LEU A 168 0.54 -0.71 -19.38
C LEU A 168 1.97 -0.88 -19.89
N THR A 169 2.56 0.17 -20.45
CA THR A 169 4.02 0.26 -20.62
C THR A 169 4.69 0.55 -19.27
N ASP A 170 6.00 0.28 -19.14
CA ASP A 170 6.75 0.62 -17.92
C ASP A 170 6.67 2.13 -17.61
N GLY A 171 6.68 2.99 -18.63
CA GLY A 171 6.46 4.44 -18.48
C GLY A 171 5.05 4.81 -17.98
N ALA A 172 4.02 4.08 -18.42
CA ALA A 172 2.66 4.25 -17.92
C ALA A 172 2.52 3.78 -16.46
N MET A 173 3.21 2.71 -16.07
CA MET A 173 3.25 2.26 -14.67
C MET A 173 3.94 3.29 -13.78
N ALA A 174 5.09 3.82 -14.20
CA ALA A 174 5.79 4.87 -13.46
C ALA A 174 4.94 6.16 -13.35
N ARG A 175 4.28 6.57 -14.44
CA ARG A 175 3.36 7.73 -14.43
C ARG A 175 2.18 7.52 -13.48
N ALA A 176 1.66 6.29 -13.39
CA ALA A 176 0.54 5.99 -12.50
C ALA A 176 0.87 6.25 -11.03
N ILE A 177 2.13 6.04 -10.60
CA ILE A 177 2.56 6.37 -9.22
C ILE A 177 2.31 7.84 -8.89
N ILE A 178 2.57 8.76 -9.83
CA ILE A 178 2.32 10.20 -9.66
C ILE A 178 0.83 10.46 -9.49
N THR A 179 0.00 9.93 -10.39
CA THR A 179 -1.47 10.07 -10.33
C THR A 179 -2.05 9.51 -9.03
N ILE A 180 -1.57 8.34 -8.59
CA ILE A 180 -1.97 7.70 -7.34
C ILE A 180 -1.54 8.57 -6.14
N THR A 181 -0.35 9.16 -6.19
CA THR A 181 0.18 10.02 -5.13
C THR A 181 -0.65 11.30 -5.00
N GLU A 182 -0.94 11.97 -6.11
CA GLU A 182 -1.77 13.17 -6.13
C GLU A 182 -3.20 12.89 -5.63
N ALA A 183 -3.80 11.78 -6.06
CA ALA A 183 -5.14 11.38 -5.62
C ALA A 183 -5.20 11.04 -4.12
N LYS A 184 -4.17 10.36 -3.60
CA LYS A 184 -4.02 10.09 -2.16
C LYS A 184 -3.88 11.40 -1.38
N THR A 185 -3.03 12.32 -1.84
CA THR A 185 -2.88 13.65 -1.20
C THR A 185 -4.19 14.44 -1.25
N ASN A 186 -4.97 14.35 -2.33
CA ASN A 186 -6.29 14.95 -2.42
C ASN A 186 -7.26 14.39 -1.35
N ALA A 187 -7.25 13.07 -1.10
CA ALA A 187 -8.01 12.46 -0.01
C ALA A 187 -7.60 12.99 1.38
N PHE A 188 -6.29 13.12 1.64
CA PHE A 188 -5.77 13.72 2.88
C PHE A 188 -6.23 15.18 3.04
N GLN A 189 -6.27 15.92 1.93
CA GLN A 189 -6.72 17.31 1.93
C GLN A 189 -8.21 17.42 2.27
N GLU A 190 -9.05 16.59 1.65
CA GLU A 190 -10.49 16.57 1.87
C GLU A 190 -10.85 16.18 3.31
N LEU A 191 -10.14 15.20 3.86
CA LEU A 191 -10.32 14.77 5.25
C LEU A 191 -9.62 15.69 6.27
N ASN A 192 -8.96 16.76 5.81
CA ASN A 192 -8.25 17.71 6.67
C ASN A 192 -7.24 17.03 7.63
N ILE A 193 -6.56 15.98 7.15
CA ILE A 193 -5.57 15.25 7.96
C ILE A 193 -4.38 16.19 8.26
N ARG A 194 -4.04 16.31 9.54
CA ARG A 194 -2.93 17.15 10.02
C ARG A 194 -1.68 16.33 10.27
N SER A 195 -0.53 16.96 10.14
CA SER A 195 0.73 16.35 10.57
C SER A 195 0.66 16.01 12.05
N THR A 196 1.22 14.86 12.43
CA THR A 196 1.26 14.44 13.82
C THR A 196 2.31 15.20 14.63
N LYS A 197 3.28 15.83 13.97
CA LYS A 197 4.30 16.69 14.60
C LYS A 197 3.91 18.16 14.61
N HIS A 198 3.29 18.61 13.51
CA HIS A 198 2.99 20.02 13.25
C HIS A 198 1.52 20.18 12.89
N SER A 199 0.65 20.25 13.90
CA SER A 199 -0.81 20.24 13.71
C SER A 199 -1.36 21.38 12.84
N GLU A 200 -0.61 22.47 12.69
CA GLU A 200 -0.88 23.59 11.79
C GLU A 200 -0.74 23.21 10.32
N LEU A 201 0.07 22.19 10.00
CA LEU A 201 0.33 21.70 8.66
C LEU A 201 -0.65 20.59 8.27
N GLN A 202 -1.15 20.65 7.03
CA GLN A 202 -2.00 19.59 6.47
C GLN A 202 -1.15 18.50 5.83
N ALA A 203 -1.20 17.28 6.34
CA ALA A 203 -0.38 16.18 5.88
C ALA A 203 -0.62 15.84 4.40
N THR A 204 0.44 15.39 3.72
CA THR A 204 0.39 14.95 2.31
C THR A 204 0.39 13.43 2.16
N GLY A 205 0.65 12.71 3.25
CA GLY A 205 0.77 11.26 3.35
C GLY A 205 1.33 10.88 4.72
N THR A 206 1.91 9.69 4.84
CA THR A 206 2.52 9.21 6.10
C THR A 206 4.04 9.07 6.05
N GLY A 207 4.67 9.43 4.92
CA GLY A 207 6.12 9.28 4.70
C GLY A 207 6.57 7.84 4.42
N THR A 208 5.67 6.87 4.59
CA THR A 208 5.90 5.42 4.44
C THR A 208 4.95 4.78 3.44
N ASP A 209 4.25 5.62 2.66
CA ASP A 209 3.23 5.19 1.72
C ASP A 209 3.82 4.28 0.63
N ASN A 210 3.12 3.19 0.32
CA ASN A 210 3.57 2.25 -0.71
C ASN A 210 2.47 1.94 -1.73
N VAL A 211 2.89 1.69 -2.97
CA VAL A 211 1.99 1.42 -4.08
C VAL A 211 2.47 0.21 -4.87
N ILE A 212 1.52 -0.65 -5.28
CA ILE A 212 1.72 -1.62 -6.36
C ILE A 212 0.77 -1.28 -7.50
N VAL A 213 1.32 -1.06 -8.70
CA VAL A 213 0.56 -0.94 -9.95
C VAL A 213 0.63 -2.26 -10.71
N VAL A 214 -0.52 -2.85 -11.01
CA VAL A 214 -0.66 -4.12 -11.71
C VAL A 214 -1.23 -3.88 -13.11
N GLY A 215 -0.44 -4.25 -14.12
CA GLY A 215 -0.85 -4.17 -15.52
C GLY A 215 -1.65 -5.37 -16.00
N GLY A 216 -2.52 -5.08 -16.96
CA GLY A 216 -3.42 -5.98 -17.62
C GLY A 216 -2.87 -6.68 -18.88
N PHE A 217 -3.76 -7.36 -19.61
CA PHE A 217 -3.49 -7.95 -20.94
C PHE A 217 -4.40 -7.40 -22.05
N GLY A 218 -5.26 -6.42 -21.73
CA GLY A 218 -6.17 -5.78 -22.66
C GLY A 218 -5.47 -4.77 -23.56
N LYS A 219 -6.19 -3.69 -23.92
CA LYS A 219 -5.67 -2.65 -24.80
C LYS A 219 -4.45 -1.94 -24.20
N GLY A 220 -3.54 -1.55 -25.09
CA GLY A 220 -2.27 -0.92 -24.71
C GLY A 220 -2.46 0.52 -24.24
N VAL A 221 -1.81 0.88 -23.14
CA VAL A 221 -1.79 2.25 -22.61
C VAL A 221 -0.34 2.64 -22.32
N ASN A 222 0.10 3.76 -22.89
CA ASN A 222 1.45 4.31 -22.70
C ASN A 222 1.49 5.54 -21.78
N TYR A 223 0.34 6.07 -21.36
CA TYR A 223 0.23 7.26 -20.53
C TYR A 223 -1.02 7.20 -19.63
N THR A 224 -0.83 7.48 -18.34
CA THR A 224 -1.85 7.34 -17.28
C THR A 224 -2.04 8.65 -16.50
N GLY A 225 -1.65 9.80 -17.08
CA GLY A 225 -1.83 11.10 -16.44
C GLY A 225 -3.31 11.50 -16.34
N GLY A 226 -3.62 12.44 -15.44
CA GLY A 226 -4.99 12.82 -15.08
C GLY A 226 -5.86 13.40 -16.20
N HIS A 227 -5.28 13.83 -17.32
CA HIS A 227 -6.03 14.25 -18.52
C HIS A 227 -6.51 13.08 -19.40
N THR A 228 -6.17 11.84 -19.05
CA THR A 228 -6.65 10.64 -19.74
C THR A 228 -7.77 9.99 -18.93
N LYS A 229 -8.68 9.29 -19.63
CA LYS A 229 -9.78 8.60 -18.95
C LYS A 229 -9.30 7.54 -17.96
N ILE A 230 -8.27 6.78 -18.31
CA ILE A 230 -7.69 5.79 -17.39
C ILE A 230 -7.00 6.46 -16.18
N GLY A 231 -6.33 7.59 -16.37
CA GLY A 231 -5.76 8.38 -15.28
C GLY A 231 -6.83 8.96 -14.35
N GLU A 232 -7.93 9.47 -14.90
CA GLU A 232 -9.11 9.91 -14.14
C GLU A 232 -9.68 8.77 -13.30
N MET A 233 -9.88 7.58 -13.90
CA MET A 233 -10.39 6.40 -13.19
C MET A 233 -9.44 5.98 -12.06
N MET A 234 -8.13 5.93 -12.31
CA MET A 234 -7.12 5.65 -11.28
C MET A 234 -7.21 6.64 -10.12
N ALA A 235 -7.29 7.93 -10.41
CA ALA A 235 -7.39 8.96 -9.37
C ALA A 235 -8.68 8.83 -8.55
N LYS A 236 -9.83 8.56 -9.20
CA LYS A 236 -11.12 8.38 -8.53
C LYS A 236 -11.12 7.19 -7.56
N VAL A 237 -10.70 6.00 -8.01
CA VAL A 237 -10.68 4.82 -7.15
C VAL A 237 -9.69 4.96 -6.00
N VAL A 238 -8.54 5.60 -6.23
CA VAL A 238 -7.56 5.84 -5.18
C VAL A 238 -8.12 6.79 -4.15
N LYS A 239 -8.64 7.95 -4.56
CA LYS A 239 -9.20 8.93 -3.64
C LYS A 239 -10.32 8.32 -2.80
N SER A 240 -11.27 7.64 -3.45
CA SER A 240 -12.40 7.01 -2.76
C SER A 240 -11.95 5.94 -1.76
N SER A 241 -11.07 5.02 -2.17
CA SER A 241 -10.59 3.96 -1.27
C SER A 241 -9.70 4.48 -0.14
N VAL A 242 -8.88 5.51 -0.36
CA VAL A 242 -8.08 6.15 0.70
C VAL A 242 -8.97 6.82 1.73
N ILE A 243 -9.99 7.58 1.29
CA ILE A 243 -10.96 8.21 2.20
C ILE A 243 -11.64 7.15 3.07
N GLU A 244 -12.19 6.11 2.45
CA GLU A 244 -12.88 5.04 3.17
C GLU A 244 -11.96 4.31 4.16
N ALA A 245 -10.74 3.96 3.74
CA ALA A 245 -9.77 3.28 4.60
C ALA A 245 -9.38 4.14 5.82
N LEU A 246 -9.14 5.44 5.63
CA LEU A 246 -8.81 6.36 6.73
C LEU A 246 -9.98 6.52 7.70
N ILE A 247 -11.21 6.66 7.21
CA ILE A 247 -12.41 6.74 8.06
C ILE A 247 -12.54 5.48 8.92
N LYS A 248 -12.40 4.30 8.31
CA LYS A 248 -12.49 3.01 9.02
C LYS A 248 -11.37 2.83 10.05
N GLN A 249 -10.13 3.14 9.67
CA GLN A 249 -8.96 2.90 10.51
C GLN A 249 -8.84 3.90 11.66
N ASP A 250 -8.99 5.19 11.36
CA ASP A 250 -8.73 6.27 12.32
C ASP A 250 -10.02 6.78 13.00
N ASN A 251 -11.19 6.19 12.67
CA ASN A 251 -12.50 6.57 13.18
C ASN A 251 -12.82 8.06 12.97
N LEU A 252 -12.49 8.56 11.78
CA LEU A 252 -12.70 9.96 11.42
C LEU A 252 -14.20 10.26 11.30
N LYS A 253 -14.63 11.39 11.88
CA LYS A 253 -16.00 11.89 11.71
C LYS A 253 -16.05 12.77 10.47
N ILE A 254 -16.94 12.44 9.54
CA ILE A 254 -17.27 13.32 8.42
C ILE A 254 -18.33 14.30 8.94
N ASN A 255 -18.04 15.60 8.86
CA ASN A 255 -19.00 16.67 9.13
C ASN A 255 -19.72 17.08 7.85
#